data_AF-A0A8H7FCE5-F1
#
_entry.id   AF-A0A8H7FCE5-F1
#
_cell.length_a   1.000
_cell.length_b   1.000
_cell.length_c   1.000
_cell.angle_alpha   90.00
_cell.angle_beta   90.00
_cell.angle_gamma   90.00
#
_symmetry.space_group_name_H-M   'P 1'
#
loop_
_entity.id
_entity.type
_entity.pdbx_description
1 polymer ?
#
loop_
_entity_poly.entity_id
_entity_poly.type
_entity_poly.pdbx_seq_one_letter_code
_entity_poly.pdbx_strand_id
1 'polypeptide(L)'
;TIRMAKSQMQDGQLALVDRGLQISDVSATLLNIGLLNIDSEEEELRSAAYDLLGAICTHIGFDKQPMVTCEAGFIPEDPNTFVNQISHQLANFVPKMTLDFITEVASGMDKAIPAQRINCLQYMRPWIPNLAKFCDPSSPLYEHSGAKLRDVIRLLVDLTTADHGILSMLQKYVWSEISQLDVTLVNVVLDELMRAAIDGGAGSKRCEVVARTVASLSPIIVRGRIFAKLRKILAKTALKPTRNLEDNYHWLEIAALTRLAFVAGNHNKPVIHTQLYIPEIVHLVTLISGTGPTLVRKSVYGIIFNYLQS
;
A
#
# COMPACT_ATOMS: atom_id res chain seq x y z
N THR A 1 -2.59 13.75 45.06
CA THR A 1 -3.91 13.38 44.50
C THR A 1 -3.74 12.27 43.48
N ILE A 2 -4.66 11.30 43.42
CA ILE A 2 -4.65 10.13 42.49
C ILE A 2 -4.43 10.56 41.03
N ARG A 3 -4.88 11.77 40.64
CA ARG A 3 -4.61 12.39 39.33
C ARG A 3 -3.13 12.61 39.00
N MET A 4 -2.28 13.03 39.95
CA MET A 4 -0.85 13.24 39.72
C MET A 4 -0.09 11.91 39.55
N ALA A 5 -0.45 10.89 40.34
CA ALA A 5 0.13 9.56 40.19
C ALA A 5 -0.25 8.92 38.84
N LYS A 6 -1.49 9.13 38.37
CA LYS A 6 -1.94 8.68 37.04
C LYS A 6 -1.21 9.39 35.90
N SER A 7 -0.97 10.70 36.02
CA SER A 7 -0.18 11.49 35.06
C SER A 7 1.26 10.97 34.93
N GLN A 8 1.94 10.74 36.06
CA GLN A 8 3.32 10.25 36.07
C GLN A 8 3.46 8.82 35.53
N MET A 9 2.47 7.94 35.77
CA MET A 9 2.45 6.60 35.17
C MET A 9 2.20 6.65 33.65
N GLN A 10 1.38 7.60 33.19
CA GLN A 10 1.09 7.79 31.77
C GLN A 10 2.30 8.35 31.02
N ASP A 11 3.03 9.30 31.62
CA ASP A 11 4.29 9.84 31.07
C ASP A 11 5.41 8.79 31.04
N GLY A 12 5.52 7.94 32.07
CA GLY A 12 6.47 6.82 32.09
C GLY A 12 6.15 5.75 31.03
N GLN A 13 4.86 5.46 30.81
CA GLN A 13 4.42 4.56 29.72
C GLN A 13 4.70 5.16 28.35
N LEU A 14 4.47 6.46 28.16
CA LEU A 14 4.77 7.16 26.90
C LEU A 14 6.28 7.13 26.59
N ALA A 15 7.15 7.38 27.57
CA ALA A 15 8.61 7.34 27.38
C ALA A 15 9.16 5.92 27.11
N LEU A 16 8.56 4.89 27.70
CA LEU A 16 8.90 3.49 27.44
C LEU A 16 8.42 3.03 26.06
N VAL A 17 7.23 3.48 25.64
CA VAL A 17 6.70 3.26 24.29
C VAL A 17 7.57 3.98 23.25
N ASP A 18 7.99 5.22 23.51
CA ASP A 18 8.86 6.00 22.62
C ASP A 18 10.25 5.38 22.46
N ARG A 19 10.85 4.88 23.55
CA ARG A 19 12.08 4.05 23.48
C ARG A 19 11.86 2.74 22.72
N GLY A 20 10.73 2.07 22.94
CA GLY A 20 10.39 0.85 22.23
C GLY A 20 10.18 1.06 20.72
N LEU A 21 9.62 2.22 20.33
CA LEU A 21 9.42 2.64 18.94
C LEU A 21 10.76 2.99 18.28
N GLN A 22 11.64 3.75 18.94
CA GLN A 22 12.99 4.04 18.43
C GLN A 22 13.84 2.76 18.22
N ILE A 23 13.71 1.79 19.12
CA ILE A 23 14.41 0.50 18.99
C ILE A 23 13.82 -0.34 17.84
N SER A 24 12.51 -0.24 17.58
CA SER A 24 11.84 -0.88 16.43
C SER A 24 12.35 -0.30 15.11
N ASP A 25 12.46 1.04 15.01
CA ASP A 25 12.95 1.72 13.80
C ASP A 25 14.38 1.31 13.47
N VAL A 26 15.28 1.33 14.45
CA VAL A 26 16.68 0.89 14.24
C VAL A 26 16.74 -0.58 13.84
N SER A 27 15.93 -1.44 14.47
CA SER A 27 15.90 -2.88 14.12
C SER A 27 15.38 -3.11 12.70
N ALA A 28 14.39 -2.34 12.25
CA ALA A 28 13.85 -2.39 10.89
C ALA A 28 14.90 -1.97 9.85
N THR A 29 15.65 -0.89 10.13
CA THR A 29 16.76 -0.44 9.28
C THR A 29 17.87 -1.46 9.19
N LEU A 30 18.34 -1.97 10.33
CA LEU A 30 19.38 -2.99 10.33
C LEU A 30 18.93 -4.27 9.64
N LEU A 31 17.66 -4.66 9.79
CA LEU A 31 17.09 -5.80 9.09
C LEU A 31 17.09 -5.60 7.57
N ASN A 32 16.65 -4.44 7.09
CA ASN A 32 16.67 -4.09 5.68
C ASN A 32 18.11 -4.14 5.10
N ILE A 33 19.07 -3.55 5.81
CA ILE A 33 20.49 -3.56 5.44
C ILE A 33 21.02 -5.00 5.39
N GLY A 34 20.74 -5.82 6.39
CA GLY A 34 21.15 -7.23 6.41
C GLY A 34 20.59 -7.99 5.22
N LEU A 35 19.27 -7.92 5.00
CA LEU A 35 18.59 -8.65 3.91
C LEU A 35 19.06 -8.21 2.52
N LEU A 36 19.35 -6.92 2.33
CA LEU A 36 19.80 -6.38 1.05
C LEU A 36 21.21 -6.86 0.65
N ASN A 37 22.07 -7.12 1.63
CA ASN A 37 23.50 -7.40 1.40
C ASN A 37 23.87 -8.90 1.46
N ILE A 38 22.91 -9.79 1.72
CA ILE A 38 23.16 -11.25 1.73
C ILE A 38 23.70 -11.77 0.39
N ASP A 39 23.24 -11.20 -0.73
CA ASP A 39 23.63 -11.62 -2.08
C ASP A 39 24.75 -10.74 -2.66
N SER A 40 25.55 -10.09 -1.80
CA SER A 40 26.68 -9.28 -2.24
C SER A 40 27.77 -10.15 -2.89
N GLU A 41 28.37 -9.63 -3.96
CA GLU A 41 29.56 -10.23 -4.59
C GLU A 41 30.79 -10.14 -3.67
N GLU A 42 30.85 -9.11 -2.82
CA GLU A 42 31.90 -8.91 -1.83
C GLU A 42 31.69 -9.85 -0.62
N GLU A 43 32.63 -10.77 -0.42
CA GLU A 43 32.55 -11.79 0.63
C GLU A 43 32.50 -11.20 2.05
N GLU A 44 33.29 -10.14 2.31
CA GLU A 44 33.30 -9.45 3.60
C GLU A 44 31.95 -8.81 3.91
N LEU A 45 31.34 -8.12 2.93
CA LEU A 45 30.03 -7.50 3.08
C LEU A 45 28.92 -8.55 3.27
N ARG A 46 29.01 -9.66 2.54
CA ARG A 46 28.10 -10.80 2.69
C ARG A 46 28.21 -11.42 4.08
N SER A 47 29.41 -11.69 4.57
CA SER A 47 29.62 -12.23 5.93
C SER A 47 29.05 -11.29 7.00
N ALA A 48 29.36 -10.00 6.90
CA ALA A 48 28.85 -8.99 7.82
C ALA A 48 27.31 -8.91 7.81
N ALA A 49 26.66 -9.13 6.67
CA ALA A 49 25.21 -9.17 6.55
C ALA A 49 24.59 -10.37 7.30
N TYR A 50 25.19 -11.57 7.20
CA TYR A 50 24.74 -12.74 7.96
C TYR A 50 24.93 -12.55 9.47
N ASP A 51 26.09 -12.02 9.89
CA ASP A 51 26.37 -11.76 11.31
C ASP A 51 25.41 -10.70 11.88
N LEU A 52 25.10 -9.66 11.10
CA LEU A 52 24.11 -8.64 11.47
C LEU A 52 22.71 -9.24 11.65
N LEU A 53 22.28 -10.13 10.75
CA LEU A 53 20.98 -10.78 10.87
C LEU A 53 20.91 -11.73 12.07
N GLY A 54 21.99 -12.45 12.36
CA GLY A 54 22.12 -13.25 13.57
C GLY A 54 22.02 -12.39 14.84
N ALA A 55 22.69 -11.25 14.87
CA ALA A 55 22.63 -10.29 15.97
C ALA A 55 21.22 -9.71 16.15
N ILE A 56 20.52 -9.34 15.06
CA ILE A 56 19.13 -8.86 15.11
C ILE A 56 18.20 -9.94 15.65
N CYS A 57 18.31 -11.19 15.16
CA CYS A 57 17.51 -12.32 15.63
C CYS A 57 17.72 -12.56 17.13
N THR A 58 18.96 -12.50 17.60
CA THR A 58 19.27 -12.61 19.03
C THR A 58 18.68 -11.46 19.83
N HIS A 59 18.80 -10.23 19.34
CA HIS A 59 18.29 -9.02 20.00
C HIS A 59 16.76 -9.04 20.16
N ILE A 60 16.03 -9.53 19.16
CA ILE A 60 14.56 -9.64 19.21
C ILE A 60 14.06 -10.92 19.88
N GLY A 61 14.96 -11.81 20.31
CA GLY A 61 14.63 -13.08 20.97
C GLY A 61 14.09 -14.16 20.02
N PHE A 62 14.50 -14.15 18.75
CA PHE A 62 14.11 -15.14 17.76
C PHE A 62 15.00 -16.40 17.85
N ASP A 63 14.61 -17.35 18.71
CA ASP A 63 15.36 -18.59 18.98
C ASP A 63 14.99 -19.78 18.09
N LYS A 64 14.14 -19.58 17.07
CA LYS A 64 13.53 -20.72 16.34
C LYS A 64 14.49 -21.43 15.38
N GLN A 65 15.62 -20.81 15.02
CA GLN A 65 16.73 -21.44 14.30
C GLN A 65 18.03 -20.73 14.69
N PRO A 66 19.12 -21.45 15.00
CA PRO A 66 20.43 -20.82 15.03
C PRO A 66 20.68 -20.27 13.62
N MET A 67 20.61 -18.95 13.46
CA MET A 67 21.15 -18.30 12.28
C MET A 67 22.62 -18.69 12.23
N VAL A 68 22.99 -19.46 11.22
CA VAL A 68 24.36 -19.96 11.08
C VAL A 68 25.28 -18.75 11.01
N THR A 69 26.11 -18.57 12.03
CA THR A 69 27.21 -17.60 12.02
C THR A 69 28.16 -17.99 10.89
N CYS A 70 28.63 -17.02 10.09
CA CYS A 70 29.56 -17.30 9.00
C CYS A 70 30.85 -17.99 9.47
N GLU A 71 31.23 -17.83 10.75
CA GLU A 71 32.33 -18.56 11.39
C GLU A 71 32.21 -20.10 11.32
N ALA A 72 31.00 -20.64 11.09
CA ALA A 72 30.76 -22.08 10.92
C ALA A 72 30.88 -22.56 9.46
N GLY A 73 31.18 -21.66 8.50
CA GLY A 73 31.47 -22.00 7.11
C GLY A 73 30.30 -22.48 6.26
N PHE A 74 29.05 -22.33 6.73
CA PHE A 74 27.87 -22.76 6.00
C PHE A 74 27.07 -21.56 5.48
N ILE A 75 27.23 -21.28 4.18
CA ILE A 75 26.45 -20.30 3.42
C ILE A 75 25.29 -21.06 2.77
N PRO A 76 24.02 -20.60 2.90
CA PRO A 76 22.89 -21.17 2.18
C PRO A 76 23.16 -21.35 0.69
N GLU A 77 22.78 -22.49 0.11
CA GLU A 77 22.97 -22.79 -1.33
C GLU A 77 22.25 -21.78 -2.25
N ASP A 78 21.16 -21.16 -1.78
CA ASP A 78 20.45 -20.07 -2.47
C ASP A 78 20.17 -18.90 -1.51
N PRO A 79 20.94 -17.79 -1.61
CA PRO A 79 20.75 -16.55 -0.89
C PRO A 79 19.30 -16.03 -0.91
N ASN A 80 18.63 -16.09 -2.06
CA ASN A 80 17.28 -15.55 -2.22
C ASN A 80 16.23 -16.39 -1.48
N THR A 81 16.37 -17.71 -1.52
CA THR A 81 15.51 -18.61 -0.74
C THR A 81 15.68 -18.36 0.75
N PHE A 82 16.91 -18.19 1.22
CA PHE A 82 17.19 -17.89 2.63
C PHE A 82 16.57 -16.56 3.08
N VAL A 83 16.81 -15.46 2.35
CA VAL A 83 16.25 -14.13 2.62
C VAL A 83 14.73 -14.19 2.73
N ASN A 84 14.07 -14.86 1.79
CA ASN A 84 12.62 -14.98 1.78
C ASN A 84 12.09 -15.81 2.96
N GLN A 85 12.78 -16.89 3.33
CA GLN A 85 12.41 -17.72 4.48
C GLN A 85 12.55 -16.98 5.80
N ILE A 86 13.70 -16.32 6.04
CA ILE A 86 13.92 -15.60 7.30
C ILE A 86 12.98 -14.41 7.40
N SER A 87 12.76 -13.66 6.31
CA SER A 87 11.79 -12.55 6.31
C SER A 87 10.37 -13.02 6.64
N HIS A 88 9.95 -14.18 6.10
CA HIS A 88 8.65 -14.76 6.44
C HIS A 88 8.55 -15.18 7.91
N GLN A 89 9.59 -15.77 8.48
CA GLN A 89 9.62 -16.12 9.89
C GLN A 89 9.55 -14.87 10.79
N LEU A 90 10.31 -13.83 10.45
CA LEU A 90 10.37 -12.57 11.18
C LEU A 90 9.06 -11.78 11.10
N ALA A 91 8.42 -11.72 9.92
CA ALA A 91 7.13 -11.08 9.75
C ALA A 91 6.05 -11.71 10.64
N ASN A 92 6.13 -13.03 10.85
CA ASN A 92 5.22 -13.75 11.75
C ASN A 92 5.59 -13.56 13.23
N PHE A 93 6.88 -13.47 13.55
CA PHE A 93 7.37 -13.37 14.92
C PHE A 93 7.24 -11.97 15.51
N VAL A 94 7.54 -10.92 14.73
CA VAL A 94 7.54 -9.52 15.16
C VAL A 94 6.63 -8.65 14.28
N PRO A 95 5.32 -8.93 14.23
CA PRO A 95 4.40 -8.20 13.35
C PRO A 95 4.31 -6.70 13.66
N LYS A 96 4.66 -6.27 14.88
CA LYS A 96 4.73 -4.85 15.28
C LYS A 96 5.73 -4.00 14.48
N MET A 97 6.78 -4.63 13.92
CA MET A 97 7.83 -3.95 13.16
C MET A 97 7.45 -3.72 11.68
N THR A 98 6.29 -4.22 11.25
CA THR A 98 5.84 -4.19 9.84
C THR A 98 5.87 -2.81 9.22
N LEU A 99 5.32 -1.80 9.91
CA LEU A 99 5.21 -0.45 9.35
C LEU A 99 6.59 0.19 9.15
N ASP A 100 7.49 0.01 10.11
CA ASP A 100 8.85 0.55 10.08
C ASP A 100 9.67 -0.14 9.00
N PHE A 101 9.55 -1.48 8.91
CA PHE A 101 10.25 -2.27 7.90
C PHE A 101 9.81 -1.92 6.48
N ILE A 102 8.51 -1.83 6.21
CA ILE A 102 8.02 -1.42 4.88
C ILE A 102 8.47 0.01 4.55
N THR A 103 8.46 0.91 5.54
CA THR A 103 8.92 2.29 5.37
C THR A 103 10.37 2.33 4.92
N GLU A 104 11.21 1.54 5.56
CA GLU A 104 12.65 1.54 5.32
C GLU A 104 13.01 0.88 3.98
N VAL A 105 12.35 -0.22 3.65
CA VAL A 105 12.50 -0.86 2.33
C VAL A 105 12.08 0.07 1.21
N ALA A 106 10.92 0.73 1.33
CA ALA A 106 10.41 1.61 0.29
C ALA A 106 11.26 2.89 0.14
N SER A 107 11.77 3.43 1.26
CA SER A 107 12.66 4.61 1.25
C SER A 107 14.04 4.30 0.64
N GLY A 108 14.51 3.05 0.70
CA GLY A 108 15.76 2.61 0.11
C GLY A 108 15.72 2.35 -1.40
N MET A 109 14.54 2.27 -2.01
CA MET A 109 14.37 1.82 -3.41
C MET A 109 15.05 2.69 -4.47
N ASP A 110 15.12 3.99 -4.24
CA ASP A 110 15.75 4.93 -5.18
C ASP A 110 17.24 4.62 -5.37
N LYS A 111 17.91 4.20 -4.31
CA LYS A 111 19.36 3.92 -4.28
C LYS A 111 19.70 2.51 -4.75
N ALA A 112 18.74 1.59 -4.72
CA ALA A 112 18.96 0.19 -5.09
C ALA A 112 19.07 -0.01 -6.61
N ILE A 113 19.93 -0.93 -7.03
CA ILE A 113 20.00 -1.36 -8.45
C ILE A 113 18.76 -2.20 -8.82
N PRO A 114 18.43 -2.38 -10.11
CA PRO A 114 17.20 -3.10 -10.51
C PRO A 114 17.04 -4.50 -9.91
N ALA A 115 18.10 -5.31 -9.84
CA ALA A 115 18.06 -6.65 -9.23
C ALA A 115 17.74 -6.56 -7.72
N GLN A 116 18.41 -5.67 -7.01
CA GLN A 116 18.15 -5.38 -5.59
C GLN A 116 16.71 -4.91 -5.36
N ARG A 117 16.16 -4.04 -6.21
CA ARG A 117 14.75 -3.60 -6.08
C ARG A 117 13.78 -4.76 -6.11
N ILE A 118 14.02 -5.76 -6.97
CA ILE A 118 13.17 -6.96 -7.04
C ILE A 118 13.31 -7.77 -5.74
N ASN A 119 14.54 -7.98 -5.26
CA ASN A 119 14.80 -8.69 -4.00
C ASN A 119 14.11 -7.99 -2.83
N CYS A 120 14.19 -6.66 -2.77
CA CYS A 120 13.47 -5.84 -1.80
C CYS A 120 11.97 -6.11 -1.77
N LEU A 121 11.32 -6.18 -2.94
CA LEU A 121 9.90 -6.51 -3.00
C LEU A 121 9.60 -7.94 -2.56
N GLN A 122 10.48 -8.90 -2.88
CA GLN A 122 10.31 -10.30 -2.51
C GLN A 122 10.36 -10.48 -0.99
N TYR A 123 11.37 -9.91 -0.32
CA TYR A 123 11.48 -10.03 1.13
C TYR A 123 10.56 -9.07 1.89
N MET A 124 10.05 -8.01 1.26
CA MET A 124 9.00 -7.17 1.87
C MET A 124 7.63 -7.85 1.85
N ARG A 125 7.36 -8.68 0.83
CA ARG A 125 6.08 -9.37 0.62
C ARG A 125 5.50 -10.03 1.88
N PRO A 126 6.23 -10.80 2.70
CA PRO A 126 5.67 -11.48 3.87
C PRO A 126 5.13 -10.53 4.94
N TRP A 127 5.53 -9.26 4.92
CA TRP A 127 5.09 -8.24 5.86
C TRP A 127 3.76 -7.60 5.45
N ILE A 128 3.40 -7.64 4.17
CA ILE A 128 2.18 -7.00 3.64
C ILE A 128 0.90 -7.50 4.34
N PRO A 129 0.69 -8.81 4.61
CA PRO A 129 -0.50 -9.27 5.31
C PRO A 129 -0.66 -8.71 6.72
N ASN A 130 0.43 -8.33 7.40
CA ASN A 130 0.36 -7.75 8.74
C ASN A 130 -0.29 -6.36 8.75
N LEU A 131 -0.39 -5.65 7.61
CA LEU A 131 -1.07 -4.36 7.53
C LEU A 131 -2.52 -4.42 8.03
N ALA A 132 -3.20 -5.57 7.84
CA ALA A 132 -4.58 -5.75 8.31
C ALA A 132 -4.69 -5.67 9.85
N LYS A 133 -3.65 -6.13 10.56
CA LYS A 133 -3.60 -6.13 12.03
C LYS A 133 -3.60 -4.72 12.64
N PHE A 134 -3.23 -3.69 11.87
CA PHE A 134 -3.27 -2.29 12.31
C PHE A 134 -4.65 -1.63 12.10
N CYS A 135 -5.50 -2.26 11.29
CA CYS A 135 -6.88 -1.81 11.03
C CYS A 135 -7.93 -2.55 11.87
N ASP A 136 -7.59 -3.71 12.42
CA ASP A 136 -8.52 -4.59 13.14
C ASP A 136 -8.62 -4.21 14.64
N PRO A 137 -9.77 -3.72 15.13
CA PRO A 137 -9.94 -3.36 16.54
C PRO A 137 -9.74 -4.52 17.53
N SER A 138 -9.77 -5.77 17.07
CA SER A 138 -9.51 -6.94 17.91
C SER A 138 -8.01 -7.26 18.07
N SER A 139 -7.16 -6.67 17.22
CA SER A 139 -5.72 -6.87 17.22
C SER A 139 -5.04 -5.99 18.27
N PRO A 140 -4.01 -6.50 18.98
CA PRO A 140 -3.21 -5.67 19.89
C PRO A 140 -2.38 -4.60 19.17
N LEU A 141 -2.23 -4.71 17.84
CA LEU A 141 -1.53 -3.74 17.00
C LEU A 141 -2.46 -2.65 16.45
N TYR A 142 -3.75 -2.68 16.81
CA TYR A 142 -4.72 -1.71 16.35
C TYR A 142 -4.30 -0.29 16.74
N GLU A 143 -4.24 0.58 15.75
CA GLU A 143 -3.99 2.00 15.97
C GLU A 143 -5.24 2.80 15.61
N HIS A 144 -5.87 3.43 16.61
CA HIS A 144 -7.14 4.14 16.40
C HIS A 144 -7.05 5.26 15.35
N SER A 145 -5.92 5.96 15.30
CA SER A 145 -5.70 7.04 14.30
C SER A 145 -5.50 6.46 12.90
N GLY A 146 -4.84 5.30 12.80
CA GLY A 146 -4.36 4.71 11.55
C GLY A 146 -3.42 5.61 10.75
N ALA A 147 -2.84 6.65 11.34
CA ALA A 147 -2.02 7.64 10.64
C ALA A 147 -0.75 6.99 10.08
N LYS A 148 -0.01 6.24 10.92
CA LYS A 148 1.23 5.58 10.51
C LYS A 148 0.99 4.55 9.40
N LEU A 149 -0.11 3.79 9.49
CA LEU A 149 -0.53 2.89 8.43
C LEU A 149 -0.81 3.63 7.11
N ARG A 150 -1.52 4.76 7.17
CA ARG A 150 -1.78 5.57 5.95
C ARG A 150 -0.50 6.14 5.37
N ASP A 151 0.47 6.54 6.19
CA ASP A 151 1.77 7.00 5.71
C ASP A 151 2.53 5.91 4.97
N VAL A 152 2.53 4.68 5.50
CA VAL A 152 3.08 3.51 4.80
C VAL A 152 2.36 3.26 3.47
N ILE A 153 1.03 3.32 3.44
CA ILE A 153 0.25 3.16 2.21
C ILE A 153 0.62 4.25 1.20
N ARG A 154 0.75 5.51 1.63
CA ARG A 154 1.15 6.63 0.76
C ARG A 154 2.52 6.41 0.17
N LEU A 155 3.47 5.93 0.98
CA LEU A 155 4.81 5.60 0.52
C LEU A 155 4.79 4.50 -0.54
N LEU A 156 3.96 3.45 -0.37
CA LEU A 156 3.77 2.42 -1.40
C LEU A 156 3.15 2.99 -2.69
N VAL A 157 2.21 3.94 -2.57
CA VAL A 157 1.64 4.64 -3.72
C VAL A 157 2.71 5.47 -4.44
N ASP A 158 3.52 6.23 -3.70
CA ASP A 158 4.58 7.06 -4.26
C ASP A 158 5.63 6.19 -4.96
N LEU A 159 6.08 5.10 -4.32
CA LEU A 159 6.97 4.08 -4.91
C LEU A 159 6.40 3.51 -6.22
N THR A 160 5.09 3.28 -6.27
CA THR A 160 4.40 2.78 -7.47
C THR A 160 4.40 3.81 -8.59
N THR A 161 4.29 5.09 -8.26
CA THR A 161 4.20 6.19 -9.24
C THR A 161 5.54 6.73 -9.71
N ALA A 162 6.62 6.46 -8.96
CA ALA A 162 7.98 6.90 -9.26
C ALA A 162 8.59 6.23 -10.51
N ASP A 163 8.02 5.11 -10.97
CA ASP A 163 8.38 4.43 -12.22
C ASP A 163 9.83 3.93 -12.30
N HIS A 164 10.24 3.10 -11.34
CA HIS A 164 11.56 2.46 -11.34
C HIS A 164 11.66 1.21 -12.24
N GLY A 165 10.72 1.01 -13.19
CA GLY A 165 10.65 -0.21 -14.01
C GLY A 165 10.17 -1.47 -13.27
N ILE A 166 9.69 -1.33 -12.03
CA ILE A 166 9.27 -2.45 -11.16
C ILE A 166 7.74 -2.55 -10.99
N LEU A 167 6.96 -1.84 -11.81
CA LEU A 167 5.51 -1.73 -11.64
C LEU A 167 4.81 -3.11 -11.60
N SER A 168 5.18 -4.04 -12.50
CA SER A 168 4.63 -5.40 -12.51
C SER A 168 4.94 -6.19 -11.24
N MET A 169 6.13 -5.98 -10.67
CA MET A 169 6.55 -6.62 -9.42
C MET A 169 5.84 -6.02 -8.21
N LEU A 170 5.61 -4.70 -8.19
CA LEU A 170 4.77 -4.06 -7.18
C LEU A 170 3.33 -4.56 -7.23
N GLN A 171 2.76 -4.73 -8.44
CA GLN A 171 1.44 -5.34 -8.57
C GLN A 171 1.41 -6.76 -7.97
N LYS A 172 2.42 -7.58 -8.26
CA LYS A 172 2.50 -8.96 -7.80
C LYS A 172 2.74 -9.09 -6.30
N TYR A 173 3.73 -8.38 -5.76
CA TYR A 173 4.23 -8.60 -4.40
C TYR A 173 3.60 -7.67 -3.34
N VAL A 174 2.94 -6.59 -3.76
CA VAL A 174 2.31 -5.62 -2.84
C VAL A 174 0.81 -5.57 -3.08
N TRP A 175 0.38 -5.08 -4.25
CA TRP A 175 -1.03 -4.77 -4.48
C TRP A 175 -1.93 -6.01 -4.55
N SER A 176 -1.43 -7.10 -5.14
CA SER A 176 -2.12 -8.40 -5.15
C SER A 176 -2.26 -9.00 -3.75
N GLU A 177 -1.23 -8.88 -2.91
CA GLU A 177 -1.31 -9.33 -1.51
C GLU A 177 -2.36 -8.50 -0.75
N ILE A 178 -2.31 -7.16 -0.87
CA ILE A 178 -3.30 -6.26 -0.26
C ILE A 178 -4.73 -6.60 -0.71
N SER A 179 -4.91 -6.96 -1.98
CA SER A 179 -6.24 -7.26 -2.54
C SER A 179 -6.96 -8.45 -1.87
N GLN A 180 -6.20 -9.32 -1.21
CA GLN A 180 -6.69 -10.52 -0.53
C GLN A 180 -6.96 -10.29 0.96
N LEU A 181 -6.61 -9.11 1.49
CA LEU A 181 -6.79 -8.77 2.91
C LEU A 181 -8.19 -8.24 3.19
N ASP A 182 -8.47 -8.03 4.47
CA ASP A 182 -9.77 -7.57 4.95
C ASP A 182 -10.25 -6.29 4.25
N VAL A 183 -11.55 -6.24 4.00
CA VAL A 183 -12.24 -5.13 3.33
C VAL A 183 -11.95 -3.79 3.99
N THR A 184 -11.78 -3.76 5.32
CA THR A 184 -11.42 -2.55 6.08
C THR A 184 -10.08 -1.97 5.63
N LEU A 185 -9.05 -2.80 5.47
CA LEU A 185 -7.74 -2.35 4.99
C LEU A 185 -7.81 -1.95 3.50
N VAL A 186 -8.44 -2.78 2.66
CA VAL A 186 -8.60 -2.49 1.23
C VAL A 186 -9.28 -1.12 1.03
N ASN A 187 -10.27 -0.81 1.86
CA ASN A 187 -10.95 0.48 1.87
C ASN A 187 -10.04 1.66 2.21
N VAL A 188 -9.15 1.51 3.21
CA VAL A 188 -8.14 2.53 3.56
C VAL A 188 -7.17 2.74 2.40
N VAL A 189 -6.70 1.64 1.80
CA VAL A 189 -5.80 1.67 0.63
C VAL A 189 -6.46 2.37 -0.56
N LEU A 190 -7.72 2.07 -0.84
CA LEU A 190 -8.48 2.71 -1.91
C LEU A 190 -8.65 4.21 -1.68
N ASP A 191 -8.83 4.66 -0.44
CA ASP A 191 -8.92 6.09 -0.15
C ASP A 191 -7.62 6.83 -0.48
N GLU A 192 -6.47 6.26 -0.13
CA GLU A 192 -5.16 6.85 -0.43
C GLU A 192 -4.83 6.78 -1.93
N LEU A 193 -5.17 5.69 -2.62
CA LEU A 193 -5.05 5.61 -4.09
C LEU A 193 -5.94 6.65 -4.76
N MET A 194 -7.21 6.76 -4.38
CA MET A 194 -8.11 7.78 -4.94
C MET A 194 -7.57 9.19 -4.68
N ARG A 195 -7.07 9.47 -3.47
CA ARG A 195 -6.43 10.76 -3.14
C ARG A 195 -5.25 11.02 -4.07
N ALA A 196 -4.33 10.07 -4.22
CA ALA A 196 -3.16 10.23 -5.08
C ALA A 196 -3.51 10.44 -6.57
N ALA A 197 -4.58 9.82 -7.07
CA ALA A 197 -5.09 10.06 -8.42
C ALA A 197 -5.69 11.45 -8.57
N ILE A 198 -6.45 11.92 -7.57
CA ILE A 198 -7.04 13.26 -7.54
C ILE A 198 -5.93 14.32 -7.52
N ASP A 199 -4.94 14.17 -6.64
CA ASP A 199 -3.79 15.08 -6.52
C ASP A 199 -2.95 15.10 -7.80
N GLY A 200 -2.83 13.95 -8.49
CA GLY A 200 -2.18 13.87 -9.78
C GLY A 200 -2.97 14.47 -10.94
N GLY A 201 -4.31 14.59 -10.83
CA GLY A 201 -5.19 15.06 -11.88
C GLY A 201 -5.42 14.04 -13.01
N ALA A 202 -6.63 14.08 -13.60
CA ALA A 202 -7.00 13.18 -14.69
C ALA A 202 -6.08 13.34 -15.92
N GLY A 203 -5.55 12.21 -16.42
CA GLY A 203 -4.67 12.19 -17.59
C GLY A 203 -3.18 12.35 -17.30
N SER A 204 -2.80 12.58 -16.04
CA SER A 204 -1.39 12.53 -15.65
C SER A 204 -0.87 11.09 -15.57
N LYS A 205 0.46 10.93 -15.68
CA LYS A 205 1.13 9.64 -15.46
C LYS A 205 0.78 9.05 -14.09
N ARG A 206 0.75 9.88 -13.04
CA ARG A 206 0.40 9.49 -11.68
C ARG A 206 -1.01 8.91 -11.63
N CYS A 207 -2.00 9.61 -12.18
CA CYS A 207 -3.39 9.13 -12.22
C CYS A 207 -3.53 7.82 -13.02
N GLU A 208 -2.83 7.67 -14.14
CA GLU A 208 -2.92 6.46 -14.97
C GLU A 208 -2.29 5.24 -14.30
N VAL A 209 -1.14 5.41 -13.65
CA VAL A 209 -0.50 4.34 -12.87
C VAL A 209 -1.40 3.92 -11.72
N VAL A 210 -1.93 4.88 -10.95
CA VAL A 210 -2.88 4.61 -9.87
C VAL A 210 -4.14 3.92 -10.39
N ALA A 211 -4.68 4.32 -11.55
CA ALA A 211 -5.85 3.69 -12.15
C ALA A 211 -5.62 2.20 -12.44
N ARG A 212 -4.44 1.83 -12.95
CA ARG A 212 -4.06 0.43 -13.20
C ARG A 212 -3.91 -0.35 -11.89
N THR A 213 -3.33 0.26 -10.86
CA THR A 213 -3.23 -0.34 -9.52
C THR A 213 -4.59 -0.57 -8.89
N VAL A 214 -5.49 0.41 -8.95
CA VAL A 214 -6.86 0.27 -8.44
C VAL A 214 -7.60 -0.86 -9.14
N ALA A 215 -7.32 -1.06 -10.43
CA ALA A 215 -7.98 -2.08 -11.24
C ALA A 215 -7.51 -3.51 -10.95
N SER A 216 -6.34 -3.69 -10.31
CA SER A 216 -5.86 -4.99 -9.82
C SER A 216 -6.45 -5.38 -8.46
N LEU A 217 -7.07 -4.45 -7.73
CA LEU A 217 -7.73 -4.71 -6.45
C LEU A 217 -9.13 -5.33 -6.62
N SER A 218 -9.71 -5.81 -5.51
CA SER A 218 -11.01 -6.50 -5.47
C SER A 218 -12.11 -5.72 -6.23
N PRO A 219 -12.61 -6.26 -7.35
CA PRO A 219 -13.49 -5.55 -8.27
C PRO A 219 -14.75 -4.93 -7.68
N ILE A 220 -15.41 -5.67 -6.79
CA ILE A 220 -16.71 -5.28 -6.26
C ILE A 220 -16.57 -4.16 -5.24
N ILE A 221 -15.55 -4.26 -4.37
CA ILE A 221 -15.25 -3.27 -3.32
C ILE A 221 -14.79 -1.96 -3.98
N VAL A 222 -13.88 -2.07 -4.95
CA VAL A 222 -13.33 -0.93 -5.70
C VAL A 222 -14.43 -0.12 -6.35
N ARG A 223 -15.29 -0.76 -7.15
CA ARG A 223 -16.35 -0.07 -7.91
C ARG A 223 -17.35 0.60 -6.98
N GLY A 224 -17.83 -0.13 -5.96
CA GLY A 224 -18.78 0.42 -4.99
C GLY A 224 -18.23 1.65 -4.28
N ARG A 225 -16.95 1.62 -3.88
CA ARG A 225 -16.31 2.76 -3.19
C ARG A 225 -16.11 3.96 -4.11
N ILE A 226 -15.63 3.74 -5.35
CA ILE A 226 -15.45 4.81 -6.34
C ILE A 226 -16.80 5.46 -6.68
N PHE A 227 -17.83 4.67 -7.00
CA PHE A 227 -19.15 5.21 -7.33
C PHE A 227 -19.79 5.91 -6.13
N ALA A 228 -19.63 5.40 -4.92
CA ALA A 228 -20.12 6.07 -3.73
C ALA A 228 -19.46 7.45 -3.52
N LYS A 229 -18.15 7.56 -3.76
CA LYS A 229 -17.43 8.84 -3.68
C LYS A 229 -17.84 9.80 -4.81
N LEU A 230 -17.98 9.30 -6.04
CA LEU A 230 -18.48 10.06 -7.19
C LEU A 230 -19.88 10.64 -6.94
N ARG A 231 -20.80 9.82 -6.43
CA ARG A 231 -22.16 10.28 -6.08
C ARG A 231 -22.13 11.39 -5.03
N LYS A 232 -21.31 11.22 -3.98
CA LYS A 232 -21.16 12.23 -2.91
C LYS A 232 -20.58 13.54 -3.42
N ILE A 233 -19.58 13.50 -4.29
CA ILE A 233 -18.95 14.72 -4.82
C ILE A 233 -19.87 15.43 -5.81
N LEU A 234 -20.60 14.68 -6.66
CA LEU A 234 -21.62 15.24 -7.56
C LEU A 234 -22.78 15.89 -6.78
N ALA A 235 -23.22 15.30 -5.67
CA ALA A 235 -24.24 15.91 -4.83
C ALA A 235 -23.78 17.28 -4.26
N LYS A 236 -22.47 17.46 -4.00
CA LYS A 236 -21.93 18.76 -3.54
C LYS A 236 -21.93 19.83 -4.62
N THR A 237 -21.85 19.47 -5.90
CA THR A 237 -21.89 20.47 -6.99
C THR A 237 -23.26 21.12 -7.09
N ALA A 238 -24.33 20.41 -6.72
CA ALA A 238 -25.68 20.96 -6.64
C ALA A 238 -25.84 22.07 -5.58
N LEU A 239 -24.99 22.08 -4.54
CA LEU A 239 -25.02 23.12 -3.49
C LEU A 239 -24.39 24.45 -3.95
N LYS A 240 -23.48 24.39 -4.92
CA LYS A 240 -22.80 25.54 -5.52
C LYS A 240 -22.73 25.34 -7.03
N PRO A 241 -23.87 25.52 -7.74
CA PRO A 241 -23.94 25.23 -9.16
C PRO A 241 -23.09 26.23 -9.96
N THR A 242 -22.49 25.72 -11.03
CA THR A 242 -21.74 26.49 -12.02
C THR A 242 -22.41 26.32 -13.38
N ARG A 243 -22.12 27.23 -14.33
CA ARG A 243 -22.70 27.16 -15.69
C ARG A 243 -22.32 25.85 -16.38
N ASN A 244 -21.04 25.49 -16.33
CA ASN A 244 -20.56 24.19 -16.75
C ASN A 244 -20.04 23.43 -15.54
N LEU A 245 -20.20 22.10 -15.54
CA LEU A 245 -19.69 21.25 -14.45
C LEU A 245 -18.16 21.33 -14.33
N GLU A 246 -17.47 21.59 -15.43
CA GLU A 246 -16.01 21.75 -15.48
C GLU A 246 -15.48 23.00 -14.78
N ASP A 247 -16.32 24.01 -14.62
CA ASP A 247 -15.99 25.23 -13.88
C ASP A 247 -16.14 25.04 -12.35
N ASN A 248 -16.68 23.90 -11.91
CA ASN A 248 -16.91 23.63 -10.49
C ASN A 248 -15.59 23.31 -9.78
N TYR A 249 -15.42 23.80 -8.55
CA TYR A 249 -14.25 23.48 -7.72
C TYR A 249 -14.02 21.97 -7.53
N HIS A 250 -15.08 21.17 -7.56
CA HIS A 250 -15.00 19.72 -7.43
C HIS A 250 -14.70 18.97 -8.75
N TRP A 251 -14.55 19.68 -9.87
CA TRP A 251 -14.35 19.08 -11.18
C TRP A 251 -13.13 18.15 -11.25
N LEU A 252 -12.00 18.56 -10.68
CA LEU A 252 -10.77 17.75 -10.72
C LEU A 252 -10.96 16.39 -10.04
N GLU A 253 -11.68 16.37 -8.92
CA GLU A 253 -12.02 15.14 -8.21
C GLU A 253 -12.99 14.28 -9.03
N ILE A 254 -14.01 14.89 -9.64
CA ILE A 254 -14.96 14.20 -10.53
C ILE A 254 -14.23 13.56 -11.73
N ALA A 255 -13.36 14.31 -12.39
CA ALA A 255 -12.61 13.87 -13.56
C ALA A 255 -11.68 12.69 -13.23
N ALA A 256 -10.92 12.79 -12.13
CA ALA A 256 -10.01 11.73 -11.69
C ALA A 256 -10.78 10.46 -11.29
N LEU A 257 -11.83 10.59 -10.48
CA LEU A 257 -12.63 9.44 -10.07
C LEU A 257 -13.38 8.79 -11.24
N THR A 258 -13.85 9.57 -12.22
CA THR A 258 -14.46 9.05 -13.46
C THR A 258 -13.45 8.23 -14.25
N ARG A 259 -12.20 8.70 -14.33
CA ARG A 259 -11.11 7.95 -14.97
C ARG A 259 -10.83 6.63 -14.24
N LEU A 260 -10.75 6.65 -12.91
CA LEU A 260 -10.59 5.43 -12.10
C LEU A 260 -11.75 4.44 -12.30
N ALA A 261 -13.00 4.93 -12.31
CA ALA A 261 -14.20 4.11 -12.49
C ALA A 261 -14.17 3.37 -13.84
N PHE A 262 -13.77 4.06 -14.91
CA PHE A 262 -13.62 3.45 -16.22
C PHE A 262 -12.56 2.34 -16.22
N VAL A 263 -11.35 2.62 -15.74
CA VAL A 263 -10.24 1.66 -15.77
C VAL A 263 -10.55 0.44 -14.89
N ALA A 264 -11.12 0.65 -13.69
CA ALA A 264 -11.54 -0.44 -12.80
C ALA A 264 -12.67 -1.31 -13.40
N GLY A 265 -13.47 -0.73 -14.29
CA GLY A 265 -14.54 -1.41 -15.02
C GLY A 265 -14.07 -2.22 -16.23
N ASN A 266 -12.84 -2.04 -16.71
CA ASN A 266 -12.35 -2.62 -17.96
C ASN A 266 -11.89 -4.09 -17.86
N HIS A 267 -11.89 -4.68 -16.67
CA HIS A 267 -11.43 -6.06 -16.46
C HIS A 267 -12.58 -7.07 -16.53
N ASN A 268 -12.40 -8.10 -17.37
CA ASN A 268 -13.32 -9.22 -17.61
C ASN A 268 -13.88 -9.81 -16.32
N LYS A 269 -15.17 -9.62 -16.05
CA LYS A 269 -15.83 -10.05 -14.82
C LYS A 269 -17.19 -10.67 -15.12
N PRO A 270 -17.70 -11.52 -14.21
CA PRO A 270 -19.04 -12.06 -14.35
C PRO A 270 -20.07 -10.92 -14.31
N VAL A 271 -20.99 -10.98 -15.28
CA VAL A 271 -22.05 -10.00 -15.58
C VAL A 271 -22.75 -9.44 -14.34
N ILE A 272 -22.97 -10.30 -13.34
CA ILE A 272 -23.70 -9.98 -12.10
C ILE A 272 -23.09 -8.82 -11.30
N HIS A 273 -21.77 -8.64 -11.33
CA HIS A 273 -21.11 -7.55 -10.61
C HIS A 273 -21.28 -6.19 -11.29
N THR A 274 -21.48 -6.15 -12.61
CA THR A 274 -21.79 -4.91 -13.32
C THR A 274 -23.23 -4.49 -13.09
N GLN A 275 -24.15 -5.45 -12.99
CA GLN A 275 -25.58 -5.19 -12.80
C GLN A 275 -25.91 -4.52 -11.45
N LEU A 276 -25.12 -4.77 -10.40
CA LEU A 276 -25.31 -4.16 -9.07
C LEU A 276 -25.16 -2.64 -9.06
N TYR A 277 -24.46 -2.06 -10.03
CA TYR A 277 -24.14 -0.62 -10.07
C TYR A 277 -24.84 0.12 -11.21
N ILE A 278 -25.86 -0.48 -11.82
CA ILE A 278 -26.60 0.14 -12.94
C ILE A 278 -27.17 1.51 -12.56
N PRO A 279 -27.90 1.67 -11.43
CA PRO A 279 -28.46 2.96 -11.07
C PRO A 279 -27.38 4.05 -10.94
N GLU A 280 -26.25 3.72 -10.30
CA GLU A 280 -25.10 4.61 -10.17
C GLU A 280 -24.48 4.98 -11.51
N ILE A 281 -24.31 4.00 -12.41
CA ILE A 281 -23.73 4.23 -13.73
C ILE A 281 -24.63 5.15 -14.56
N VAL A 282 -25.94 4.87 -14.60
CA VAL A 282 -26.90 5.71 -15.34
C VAL A 282 -26.91 7.12 -14.78
N HIS A 283 -26.99 7.28 -13.45
CA HIS A 283 -26.95 8.59 -12.80
C HIS A 283 -25.67 9.37 -13.14
N LEU A 284 -24.51 8.71 -13.04
CA LEU A 284 -23.22 9.33 -13.35
C LEU A 284 -23.13 9.75 -14.81
N VAL A 285 -23.52 8.88 -15.73
CA VAL A 285 -23.50 9.14 -17.17
C VAL A 285 -24.40 10.34 -17.49
N THR A 286 -25.61 10.40 -16.93
CA THR A 286 -26.52 11.54 -17.15
C THR A 286 -25.91 12.87 -16.71
N LEU A 287 -25.16 12.90 -15.61
CA LEU A 287 -24.59 14.14 -15.07
C LEU A 287 -23.28 14.57 -15.73
N ILE A 288 -22.45 13.63 -16.21
CA ILE A 288 -21.10 13.92 -16.70
C ILE A 288 -21.00 13.84 -18.23
N SER A 289 -21.95 13.19 -18.91
CA SER A 289 -21.90 13.02 -20.36
C SER A 289 -21.73 14.36 -21.09
N GLY A 290 -20.78 14.40 -22.03
CA GLY A 290 -20.48 15.59 -22.84
C GLY A 290 -19.68 16.69 -22.13
N THR A 291 -19.39 16.57 -20.83
CA THR A 291 -18.64 17.60 -20.07
C THR A 291 -17.14 17.35 -20.04
N GLY A 292 -16.34 18.42 -19.97
CA GLY A 292 -14.91 18.32 -19.71
C GLY A 292 -14.02 17.94 -20.90
N PRO A 293 -12.71 17.74 -20.66
CA PRO A 293 -11.76 17.33 -21.68
C PRO A 293 -12.10 15.99 -22.34
N THR A 294 -11.59 15.77 -23.56
CA THR A 294 -11.82 14.54 -24.34
C THR A 294 -11.53 13.26 -23.57
N LEU A 295 -10.52 13.25 -22.69
CA LEU A 295 -10.20 12.08 -21.86
C LEU A 295 -11.36 11.68 -20.93
N VAL A 296 -12.00 12.67 -20.28
CA VAL A 296 -13.12 12.42 -19.36
C VAL A 296 -14.32 11.92 -20.15
N ARG A 297 -14.65 12.58 -21.27
CA ARG A 297 -15.73 12.14 -22.17
C ARG A 297 -15.52 10.71 -22.69
N LYS A 298 -14.29 10.36 -23.07
CA LYS A 298 -13.93 8.98 -23.47
C LYS A 298 -14.05 7.99 -22.31
N SER A 299 -13.74 8.41 -21.08
CA SER A 299 -13.91 7.56 -19.89
C SER A 299 -15.39 7.30 -19.61
N VAL A 300 -16.27 8.31 -19.72
CA VAL A 300 -17.72 8.13 -19.61
C VAL A 300 -18.25 7.19 -20.70
N TYR A 301 -17.86 7.42 -21.96
CA TYR A 301 -18.22 6.55 -23.08
C TYR A 301 -17.77 5.10 -22.83
N GLY A 302 -16.54 4.91 -22.34
CA GLY A 302 -16.02 3.60 -22.00
C GLY A 302 -16.76 2.92 -20.85
N ILE A 303 -17.23 3.67 -19.83
CA ILE A 303 -18.08 3.12 -18.76
C ILE A 303 -19.40 2.60 -19.34
N ILE A 304 -20.03 3.35 -20.25
CA ILE A 304 -21.25 2.93 -20.95
C ILE A 304 -20.98 1.68 -21.79
N PHE A 305 -19.87 1.67 -22.52
CA PHE A 305 -19.50 0.54 -23.36
C PHE A 305 -19.28 -0.73 -22.53
N ASN A 306 -18.54 -0.64 -21.43
CA ASN A 306 -18.33 -1.76 -20.50
C ASN A 306 -19.64 -2.25 -19.87
N TYR A 307 -20.58 -1.33 -19.62
CA TYR A 307 -21.93 -1.66 -19.18
C TYR A 307 -22.70 -2.45 -20.24
N LEU A 308 -22.72 -1.99 -21.50
CA LEU A 308 -23.45 -2.64 -22.60
C LEU A 308 -22.86 -4.00 -22.98
N GLN A 309 -21.58 -4.22 -22.74
CA GLN A 309 -20.90 -5.48 -22.99
C GLN A 309 -21.04 -6.52 -21.86
N SER A 310 -21.52 -6.11 -20.68
CA SER A 310 -21.75 -7.01 -19.53
C SER A 310 -23.10 -7.68 -19.67
#